data_AF-A0A496PTG1-F1
#
_entry.id   AF-A0A496PTG1-F1
#
_cell.length_a   1.000
_cell.length_b   1.000
_cell.length_c   1.000
_cell.angle_alpha   90.00
_cell.angle_beta   90.00
_cell.angle_gamma   90.00
#
_symmetry.space_group_name_H-M   'P 1'
#
loop_
_entity.id
_entity.type
_entity.pdbx_description
1 polymer ?
#
loop_
_entity_poly.entity_id
_entity_poly.type
_entity_poly.pdbx_seq_one_letter_code
_entity_poly.pdbx_strand_id
1 'polypeptide(L)'
;MVEYVLVFLVLFAISLAFFLVYRRFLGKSTQHVSSLYVEALKDLLDDEQIQAFTKLRQVVADDTANIDAYLRLGKILRENGKPDRALQVHKDLTLRGHLSNDDKKAILRQLAEDYFALSDYDTAEAALKEMTSLAPKDRWAHEKLLRIQETTHRWEEAYKTAADILKIEASKSKKKLAIYKYRLGDELYKKREYHKARLLFKEAIGFDPVYVPAYLAIGDTYGDEERYEDAVNFWKKL
;
A
#
# COMPACT_ATOMS: atom_id res chain seq x y z
N MET A 1 27.47 64.85 3.75
CA MET A 1 26.09 64.35 3.53
C MET A 1 25.93 63.77 2.13
N VAL A 2 26.24 64.52 1.06
CA VAL A 2 26.07 64.06 -0.33
C VAL A 2 26.91 62.81 -0.67
N GLU A 3 28.17 62.74 -0.22
CA GLU A 3 29.05 61.59 -0.50
C GLU A 3 28.54 60.27 0.09
N TYR A 4 28.00 60.28 1.31
CA TYR A 4 27.45 59.09 1.96
C TYR A 4 26.20 58.56 1.25
N VAL A 5 25.36 59.45 0.72
CA VAL A 5 24.18 59.08 -0.08
C VAL A 5 24.61 58.41 -1.39
N LEU A 6 25.67 58.91 -2.02
CA LEU A 6 26.20 58.39 -3.27
C LEU A 6 26.81 56.99 -3.09
N VAL A 7 27.58 56.77 -2.03
CA VAL A 7 28.13 55.45 -1.66
C VAL A 7 27.00 54.46 -1.35
N PHE A 8 25.98 54.89 -0.61
CA PHE A 8 24.82 54.04 -0.30
C PHE A 8 24.07 53.60 -1.57
N LEU A 9 23.82 54.51 -2.51
CA LEU A 9 23.14 54.19 -3.77
C LEU A 9 23.94 53.21 -4.63
N VAL A 10 25.27 53.33 -4.67
CA VAL A 10 26.13 52.38 -5.40
C VAL A 10 26.08 50.98 -4.77
N LEU A 11 26.20 50.89 -3.44
CA LEU A 11 26.11 49.60 -2.74
C LEU A 11 24.72 48.97 -2.90
N PHE A 12 23.65 49.77 -2.85
CA PHE A 12 22.30 49.29 -3.10
C PHE A 12 22.13 48.78 -4.54
N ALA A 13 22.66 49.49 -5.54
CA ALA A 13 22.62 49.07 -6.93
C ALA A 13 23.40 47.77 -7.17
N ILE A 14 24.56 47.60 -6.54
CA ILE A 14 25.36 46.37 -6.62
C ILE A 14 24.61 45.20 -5.97
N SER A 15 24.05 45.41 -4.77
CA SER A 15 23.26 44.40 -4.06
C SER A 15 22.01 43.99 -4.86
N LEU A 16 21.33 44.95 -5.48
CA LEU A 16 20.17 44.71 -6.33
C LEU A 16 20.55 43.95 -7.61
N ALA A 17 21.64 44.34 -8.27
CA ALA A 17 22.16 43.64 -9.44
C ALA A 17 22.56 42.20 -9.09
N PHE A 18 23.26 42.00 -7.97
CA PHE A 18 23.62 40.69 -7.46
C PHE A 18 22.36 39.85 -7.16
N PHE A 19 21.35 40.42 -6.49
CA PHE A 19 20.09 39.74 -6.21
C PHE A 19 19.34 39.34 -7.49
N LEU A 20 19.30 40.21 -8.50
CA LEU A 20 18.64 39.92 -9.79
C LEU A 20 19.37 38.83 -10.58
N VAL A 21 20.71 38.86 -10.61
CA VAL A 21 21.53 37.81 -11.24
C VAL A 21 21.37 36.49 -10.48
N TYR A 22 21.46 36.52 -9.16
CA TYR A 22 21.28 35.36 -8.29
C TYR A 22 19.89 34.72 -8.48
N ARG A 23 18.83 35.54 -8.47
CA ARG A 23 17.45 35.10 -8.73
C ARG A 23 17.28 34.53 -10.14
N ARG A 24 17.92 35.12 -11.16
CA ARG A 24 17.87 34.61 -12.53
C ARG A 24 18.60 33.27 -12.69
N PHE A 25 19.71 33.08 -11.99
CA PHE A 25 20.43 31.81 -11.97
C PHE A 25 19.63 30.72 -11.25
N LEU A 26 19.08 31.01 -10.07
CA LEU A 26 18.20 30.09 -9.33
C LEU A 26 16.94 29.71 -10.13
N GLY A 27 16.31 30.67 -10.79
CA GLY A 27 15.09 30.43 -11.57
C GLY A 27 15.29 29.56 -12.82
N LYS A 28 16.47 29.60 -13.45
CA LYS A 28 16.79 28.74 -14.60
C LYS A 28 16.97 27.28 -14.19
N SER A 29 17.63 27.03 -13.06
CA SER A 29 17.86 25.67 -12.55
C SER A 29 16.54 25.00 -12.17
N THR A 30 15.67 25.70 -11.44
CA THR A 30 14.36 25.16 -11.03
C THR A 30 13.43 24.89 -12.21
N GLN A 31 13.41 25.77 -13.23
CA GLN A 31 12.66 25.52 -14.47
C GLN A 31 13.19 24.31 -15.23
N HIS A 32 14.51 24.14 -15.30
CA HIS A 32 15.12 22.99 -15.96
C HIS A 32 14.78 21.67 -15.27
N VAL A 33 14.93 21.58 -13.94
CA VAL A 33 14.55 20.37 -13.17
C VAL A 33 13.07 20.06 -13.34
N SER A 34 12.21 21.07 -13.29
CA SER A 34 10.76 20.88 -13.51
C SER A 34 10.46 20.38 -14.92
N SER A 35 11.14 20.88 -15.95
CA SER A 35 10.97 20.40 -17.34
C SER A 35 11.42 18.95 -17.47
N LEU A 36 12.61 18.64 -16.95
CA LEU A 36 13.20 17.31 -17.01
C LEU A 36 12.34 16.27 -16.28
N TYR A 37 11.75 16.67 -15.16
CA TYR A 37 10.81 15.84 -14.42
C TYR A 37 9.56 15.52 -15.24
N VAL A 38 8.96 16.53 -15.88
CA VAL A 38 7.78 16.34 -16.74
C VAL A 38 8.11 15.45 -17.94
N GLU A 39 9.28 15.62 -18.55
CA GLU A 39 9.74 14.73 -19.63
C GLU A 39 9.89 13.29 -19.15
N ALA A 40 10.42 13.07 -17.94
CA ALA A 40 10.52 11.73 -17.38
C ALA A 40 9.13 11.10 -17.13
N LEU A 41 8.14 11.90 -16.73
CA LEU A 41 6.76 11.42 -16.60
C LEU A 41 6.15 11.06 -17.94
N LYS A 42 6.45 11.83 -18.99
CA LYS A 42 6.01 11.53 -20.35
C LYS A 42 6.59 10.21 -20.82
N ASP A 43 7.90 10.01 -20.65
CA ASP A 43 8.56 8.74 -20.98
C ASP A 43 7.91 7.55 -20.25
N LEU A 44 7.50 7.71 -18.98
CA LEU A 44 6.78 6.66 -18.26
C LEU A 44 5.40 6.35 -18.83
N LEU A 45 4.72 7.35 -19.41
CA LEU A 45 3.43 7.16 -20.08
C LEU A 45 3.62 6.47 -21.44
N ASP A 46 4.75 6.74 -22.10
CA ASP A 46 5.13 6.16 -23.39
C ASP A 46 5.84 4.79 -23.25
N ASP A 47 5.90 4.23 -22.03
CA ASP A 47 6.59 2.97 -21.65
C ASP A 47 8.11 2.98 -21.90
N GLU A 48 8.71 4.16 -22.03
CA GLU A 48 10.14 4.38 -22.24
C GLU A 48 10.92 4.37 -20.91
N GLN A 49 10.83 3.26 -20.17
CA GLN A 49 11.29 3.17 -18.78
C GLN A 49 12.79 3.49 -18.59
N ILE A 50 13.64 3.17 -19.58
CA ILE A 50 15.09 3.46 -19.54
C ILE A 50 15.35 4.98 -19.62
N GLN A 51 14.63 5.68 -20.48
CA GLN A 51 14.76 7.13 -20.63
C GLN A 51 14.23 7.84 -19.39
N ALA A 52 13.04 7.42 -18.93
CA ALA A 52 12.46 7.89 -17.69
C ALA A 52 13.43 7.72 -16.50
N PHE A 53 14.03 6.54 -16.36
CA PHE A 53 15.00 6.25 -15.30
C PHE A 53 16.20 7.21 -15.36
N THR A 54 16.73 7.44 -16.56
CA THR A 54 17.89 8.33 -16.76
C THR A 54 17.56 9.77 -16.38
N LYS A 55 16.41 10.28 -16.83
CA LYS A 55 15.93 11.64 -16.52
C LYS A 55 15.62 11.79 -15.03
N LEU A 56 14.91 10.83 -14.42
CA LEU A 56 14.64 10.85 -12.98
C LEU A 56 15.91 10.80 -12.13
N ARG A 57 16.93 10.04 -12.56
CA ARG A 57 18.22 10.01 -11.86
C ARG A 57 18.90 11.38 -11.86
N GLN A 58 18.77 12.13 -12.95
CA GLN A 58 19.27 13.50 -13.03
C GLN A 58 18.41 14.44 -12.17
N VAL A 59 17.08 14.29 -12.18
CA VAL A 59 16.18 15.08 -11.32
C VAL A 59 16.56 14.95 -9.85
N VAL A 60 16.80 13.73 -9.35
CA VAL A 60 17.18 13.55 -7.93
C VAL A 60 18.61 13.98 -7.61
N ALA A 61 19.49 14.08 -8.61
CA ALA A 61 20.83 14.63 -8.45
C ALA A 61 20.80 16.16 -8.34
N ASP A 62 19.93 16.82 -9.12
CA ASP A 62 19.79 18.27 -9.15
C ASP A 62 18.86 18.79 -8.04
N ASP A 63 17.83 18.02 -7.67
CA ASP A 63 16.88 18.31 -6.61
C ASP A 63 16.72 17.11 -5.69
N THR A 64 17.56 17.07 -4.66
CA THR A 64 17.54 16.02 -3.65
C THR A 64 16.24 16.03 -2.83
N ALA A 65 15.44 17.09 -2.85
CA ALA A 65 14.20 17.20 -2.09
C ALA A 65 12.99 16.60 -2.83
N ASN A 66 13.11 16.26 -4.11
CA ASN A 66 12.01 15.74 -4.91
C ASN A 66 11.64 14.28 -4.55
N ILE A 67 10.76 14.11 -3.56
CA ILE A 67 10.32 12.80 -3.06
C ILE A 67 9.68 11.96 -4.18
N ASP A 68 8.82 12.54 -5.03
CA ASP A 68 8.12 11.78 -6.08
C ASP A 68 9.09 11.20 -7.11
N ALA A 69 10.18 11.91 -7.44
CA ALA A 69 11.21 11.38 -8.33
C ALA A 69 11.92 10.15 -7.73
N TYR A 70 12.24 10.15 -6.43
CA TYR A 70 12.79 8.97 -5.75
C TYR A 70 11.79 7.80 -5.70
N LEU A 71 10.50 8.08 -5.44
CA LEU A 71 9.46 7.04 -5.43
C LEU A 71 9.32 6.37 -6.80
N ARG A 72 9.41 7.15 -7.89
CA ARG A 72 9.37 6.62 -9.26
C ARG A 72 10.62 5.83 -9.61
N LEU A 73 11.80 6.30 -9.21
CA LEU A 73 13.05 5.56 -9.41
C LEU A 73 13.02 4.20 -8.72
N GLY A 74 12.62 4.14 -7.46
CA GLY A 74 12.51 2.88 -6.73
C GLY A 74 11.47 1.96 -7.36
N LYS A 75 10.31 2.46 -7.77
CA LYS A 75 9.33 1.68 -8.53
C LYS A 75 9.92 1.05 -9.80
N ILE A 76 10.64 1.84 -10.61
CA ILE A 76 11.31 1.34 -11.83
C ILE A 76 12.36 0.27 -11.48
N LEU A 77 13.12 0.44 -10.40
CA LEU A 77 14.09 -0.56 -9.93
C LEU A 77 13.41 -1.87 -9.57
N ARG A 78 12.29 -1.82 -8.83
CA ARG A 78 11.49 -3.00 -8.47
C ARG A 78 10.97 -3.72 -9.71
N GLU A 79 10.41 -2.98 -10.66
CA GLU A 79 9.88 -3.53 -11.93
C GLU A 79 10.99 -4.17 -12.79
N ASN A 80 12.22 -3.67 -12.71
CA ASN A 80 13.40 -4.24 -13.36
C ASN A 80 14.09 -5.37 -12.56
N GLY A 81 13.38 -6.00 -11.61
CA GLY A 81 13.90 -7.14 -10.85
C GLY A 81 14.98 -6.77 -9.83
N LYS A 82 15.02 -5.51 -9.37
CA LYS A 82 15.95 -5.04 -8.32
C LYS A 82 15.18 -4.53 -7.08
N PRO A 83 14.34 -5.36 -6.45
CA PRO A 83 13.53 -4.95 -5.32
C PRO A 83 14.35 -4.52 -4.10
N ASP A 84 15.52 -5.10 -3.84
CA ASP A 84 16.40 -4.67 -2.73
C ASP A 84 16.87 -3.22 -2.88
N ARG A 85 17.18 -2.81 -4.12
CA ARG A 85 17.60 -1.43 -4.41
C ARG A 85 16.43 -0.46 -4.31
N ALA A 86 15.24 -0.88 -4.76
CA ALA A 86 14.02 -0.11 -4.59
C ALA A 86 13.72 0.13 -3.11
N LEU A 87 13.80 -0.93 -2.30
CA LEU A 87 13.61 -0.87 -0.86
C LEU A 87 14.59 0.11 -0.21
N GLN A 88 15.87 0.04 -0.57
CA GLN A 88 16.87 0.97 -0.03
C GLN A 88 16.51 2.43 -0.35
N VAL A 89 16.20 2.73 -1.61
CA VAL A 89 15.81 4.08 -2.05
C VAL A 89 14.60 4.60 -1.27
N HIS A 90 13.54 3.79 -1.14
CA HIS A 90 12.33 4.22 -0.44
C HIS A 90 12.52 4.29 1.09
N LYS A 91 13.34 3.42 1.67
CA LYS A 91 13.65 3.45 3.09
C LYS A 91 14.44 4.70 3.46
N ASP A 92 15.38 5.12 2.61
CA ASP A 92 16.15 6.36 2.82
C ASP A 92 15.24 7.60 2.84
N LEU A 93 14.11 7.58 2.13
CA LEU A 93 13.12 8.66 2.19
C LEU A 93 12.49 8.82 3.59
N THR A 94 12.37 7.74 4.37
CA THR A 94 11.81 7.78 5.72
C THR A 94 12.68 8.55 6.72
N LEU A 95 13.98 8.70 6.43
CA LEU A 95 14.94 9.39 7.27
C LEU A 95 14.91 10.91 7.07
N ARG A 96 14.16 11.40 6.08
CA ARG A 96 14.08 12.82 5.76
C ARG A 96 13.20 13.55 6.78
N GLY A 97 13.63 14.74 7.17
CA GLY A 97 12.82 15.62 8.00
C GLY A 97 11.64 16.21 7.21
N HIS A 98 10.61 16.67 7.93
CA HIS A 98 9.49 17.45 7.38
C HIS A 98 8.58 16.72 6.36
N LEU A 99 8.45 15.40 6.47
CA LEU A 99 7.52 14.64 5.63
C LEU A 99 6.06 14.98 5.98
N SER A 100 5.29 15.39 4.96
CA SER A 100 3.84 15.52 5.10
C SER A 100 3.17 14.15 5.29
N ASN A 101 1.92 14.14 5.74
CA ASN A 101 1.17 12.88 5.82
C ASN A 101 0.95 12.24 4.43
N ASP A 102 0.88 13.05 3.36
CA ASP A 102 0.78 12.53 2.01
C ASP A 102 2.09 11.88 1.54
N ASP A 103 3.23 12.48 1.86
CA ASP A 103 4.55 11.90 1.58
C ASP A 103 4.72 10.57 2.31
N LYS A 104 4.39 10.53 3.61
CA LYS A 104 4.46 9.30 4.42
C LYS A 104 3.61 8.19 3.82
N LYS A 105 2.37 8.48 3.43
CA LYS A 105 1.50 7.50 2.76
C LYS A 105 2.09 7.01 1.44
N ALA A 106 2.65 7.92 0.63
CA ALA A 106 3.25 7.56 -0.66
C ALA A 106 4.50 6.67 -0.47
N ILE A 107 5.35 6.97 0.51
CA ILE A 107 6.52 6.17 0.88
C ILE A 107 6.08 4.80 1.41
N LEU A 108 5.15 4.75 2.36
CA LEU A 108 4.63 3.49 2.91
C LEU A 108 4.02 2.59 1.84
N ARG A 109 3.29 3.18 0.88
CA ARG A 109 2.75 2.45 -0.28
C ARG A 109 3.87 1.79 -1.09
N GLN A 110 4.96 2.51 -1.38
CA GLN A 110 6.08 1.92 -2.12
C GLN A 110 6.85 0.88 -1.31
N LEU A 111 7.10 1.14 -0.02
CA LEU A 111 7.75 0.17 0.88
C LEU A 111 6.96 -1.13 0.96
N ALA A 112 5.64 -1.06 1.11
CA ALA A 112 4.79 -2.26 1.13
C ALA A 112 4.90 -3.09 -0.16
N GLU A 113 4.97 -2.43 -1.33
CA GLU A 113 5.19 -3.13 -2.61
C GLU A 113 6.61 -3.72 -2.73
N ASP A 114 7.63 -3.05 -2.20
CA ASP A 114 9.00 -3.57 -2.20
C ASP A 114 9.14 -4.80 -1.31
N TYR A 115 8.63 -4.73 -0.07
CA TYR A 115 8.61 -5.88 0.85
C TYR A 115 7.81 -7.04 0.26
N PHE A 116 6.68 -6.76 -0.40
CA PHE A 116 5.92 -7.78 -1.10
C PHE A 116 6.72 -8.44 -2.24
N ALA A 117 7.47 -7.67 -3.02
CA ALA A 117 8.35 -8.18 -4.07
C ALA A 117 9.51 -9.03 -3.50
N LEU A 118 9.93 -8.77 -2.27
CA LEU A 118 10.92 -9.56 -1.52
C LEU A 118 10.31 -10.73 -0.74
N SER A 119 8.99 -10.93 -0.81
CA SER A 119 8.25 -11.91 0.00
C SER A 119 8.39 -11.70 1.53
N ASP A 120 8.81 -10.51 1.97
CA ASP A 120 8.82 -10.11 3.38
C ASP A 120 7.41 -9.63 3.78
N TYR A 121 6.50 -10.58 3.92
CA TYR A 121 5.09 -10.29 4.18
C TYR A 121 4.83 -9.66 5.54
N ASP A 122 5.66 -9.94 6.55
CA ASP A 122 5.46 -9.41 7.89
C ASP A 122 5.82 -7.92 7.94
N THR A 123 6.92 -7.50 7.30
CA THR A 123 7.26 -6.08 7.22
C THR A 123 6.33 -5.32 6.26
N ALA A 124 5.90 -5.96 5.16
CA ALA A 124 4.88 -5.40 4.28
C ALA A 124 3.56 -5.12 5.04
N GLU A 125 3.13 -6.07 5.88
CA GLU A 125 1.94 -5.90 6.71
C GLU A 125 2.11 -4.77 7.73
N ALA A 126 3.27 -4.65 8.38
CA ALA A 126 3.53 -3.55 9.31
C ALA A 126 3.40 -2.18 8.63
N ALA A 127 3.98 -2.02 7.43
CA ALA A 127 3.87 -0.79 6.64
C ALA A 127 2.43 -0.48 6.23
N LEU A 128 1.65 -1.51 5.87
CA LEU A 128 0.22 -1.35 5.53
C LEU A 128 -0.63 -1.02 6.76
N LYS A 129 -0.36 -1.60 7.93
CA LYS A 129 -1.02 -1.27 9.20
C LYS A 129 -0.75 0.20 9.60
N GLU A 130 0.48 0.68 9.42
CA GLU A 130 0.78 2.11 9.58
C GLU A 130 0.02 2.97 8.57
N MET A 131 -0.01 2.57 7.29
CA MET A 131 -0.72 3.30 6.25
C MET A 131 -2.23 3.38 6.49
N THR A 132 -2.87 2.29 6.93
CA THR A 132 -4.30 2.29 7.30
C THR A 132 -4.57 3.11 8.54
N SER A 133 -3.60 3.28 9.45
CA SER A 133 -3.72 4.20 10.58
C SER A 133 -3.71 5.68 10.12
N LEU A 134 -2.88 6.01 9.11
CA LEU A 134 -2.83 7.36 8.52
C LEU A 134 -4.00 7.66 7.59
N ALA A 135 -4.48 6.65 6.86
CA ALA A 135 -5.60 6.75 5.93
C ALA A 135 -6.58 5.58 6.11
N PRO A 136 -7.49 5.65 7.11
CA PRO A 136 -8.39 4.55 7.45
C PRO A 136 -9.31 4.09 6.31
N LYS A 137 -9.55 4.95 5.33
CA LYS A 137 -10.41 4.69 4.15
C LYS A 137 -9.62 4.39 2.88
N ASP A 138 -8.29 4.26 2.92
CA ASP A 138 -7.50 3.90 1.73
C ASP A 138 -7.76 2.43 1.37
N ARG A 139 -8.60 2.23 0.36
CA ARG A 139 -9.02 0.91 -0.09
C ARG A 139 -7.84 0.04 -0.55
N TRP A 140 -6.87 0.64 -1.24
CA TRP A 140 -5.72 -0.08 -1.77
C TRP A 140 -4.89 -0.71 -0.64
N ALA A 141 -4.70 0.01 0.47
CA ALA A 141 -3.95 -0.49 1.62
C ALA A 141 -4.66 -1.69 2.26
N HIS A 142 -5.99 -1.61 2.43
CA HIS A 142 -6.79 -2.72 2.95
C HIS A 142 -6.79 -3.93 2.01
N GLU A 143 -6.86 -3.74 0.70
CA GLU A 143 -6.82 -4.84 -0.28
C GLU A 143 -5.47 -5.55 -0.29
N LYS A 144 -4.35 -4.81 -0.20
CA LYS A 144 -3.01 -5.38 -0.09
C LYS A 144 -2.82 -6.13 1.23
N LEU A 145 -3.30 -5.55 2.33
CA LEU A 145 -3.27 -6.17 3.65
C LEU A 145 -4.05 -7.49 3.65
N LEU A 146 -5.26 -7.48 3.08
CA LEU A 146 -6.09 -8.67 2.94
C LEU A 146 -5.37 -9.76 2.14
N ARG A 147 -4.75 -9.41 1.00
CA ARG A 147 -4.01 -10.36 0.18
C ARG A 147 -2.86 -11.01 0.95
N ILE A 148 -2.12 -10.24 1.75
CA ILE A 148 -1.07 -10.78 2.61
C ILE A 148 -1.66 -11.78 3.60
N GLN A 149 -2.71 -11.39 4.33
CA GLN A 149 -3.35 -12.24 5.33
C GLN A 149 -3.94 -13.53 4.74
N GLU A 150 -4.51 -13.47 3.52
CA GLU A 150 -4.97 -14.65 2.79
C GLU A 150 -3.80 -15.58 2.41
N THR A 151 -2.69 -15.00 1.94
CA THR A 151 -1.49 -15.73 1.53
C THR A 151 -0.81 -16.42 2.73
N THR A 152 -0.81 -15.78 3.88
CA THR A 152 -0.23 -16.29 5.13
C THR A 152 -1.25 -17.07 5.98
N HIS A 153 -2.44 -17.34 5.47
CA HIS A 153 -3.52 -18.07 6.16
C HIS A 153 -3.94 -17.46 7.52
N ARG A 154 -3.81 -16.14 7.69
CA ARG A 154 -4.24 -15.40 8.89
C ARG A 154 -5.73 -15.03 8.78
N TRP A 155 -6.61 -16.04 8.80
CA TRP A 155 -8.04 -15.88 8.44
C TRP A 155 -8.84 -14.96 9.36
N GLU A 156 -8.50 -14.89 10.65
CA GLU A 156 -9.17 -14.00 11.60
C GLU A 156 -8.88 -12.53 11.28
N GLU A 157 -7.65 -12.23 10.91
CA GLU A 157 -7.26 -10.89 10.46
C GLU A 157 -7.86 -10.59 9.08
N ALA A 158 -7.81 -11.55 8.15
CA ALA A 158 -8.45 -11.42 6.83
C ALA A 158 -9.95 -11.12 6.93
N TYR A 159 -10.67 -11.76 7.86
CA TYR A 159 -12.07 -11.47 8.12
C TYR A 159 -12.30 -10.02 8.56
N LYS A 160 -11.46 -9.52 9.49
CA LYS A 160 -11.56 -8.13 9.99
C LYS A 160 -11.28 -7.12 8.87
N THR A 161 -10.18 -7.30 8.14
CA THR A 161 -9.82 -6.41 7.04
C THR A 161 -10.86 -6.45 5.91
N ALA A 162 -11.39 -7.64 5.56
CA ALA A 162 -12.46 -7.73 4.59
C ALA A 162 -13.76 -7.03 5.05
N ALA A 163 -14.10 -7.12 6.35
CA ALA A 163 -15.24 -6.39 6.90
C ALA A 163 -15.04 -4.87 6.81
N ASP A 164 -13.82 -4.38 7.00
CA ASP A 164 -13.50 -2.96 6.84
C ASP A 164 -13.56 -2.51 5.37
N ILE A 165 -13.09 -3.32 4.42
CA ILE A 165 -13.28 -3.07 2.97
C ILE A 165 -14.77 -2.93 2.64
N LEU A 166 -15.62 -3.83 3.12
CA LEU A 166 -17.06 -3.77 2.86
C LEU A 166 -17.70 -2.49 3.40
N LYS A 167 -17.24 -2.01 4.58
CA LYS A 167 -17.69 -0.71 5.13
C LYS A 167 -17.24 0.46 4.25
N ILE A 168 -15.99 0.43 3.76
CA ILE A 168 -15.44 1.47 2.87
C ILE A 168 -16.22 1.52 1.55
N GLU A 169 -16.55 0.38 0.98
CA GLU A 169 -17.31 0.26 -0.28
C GLU A 169 -18.82 0.48 -0.12
N ALA A 170 -19.32 0.59 1.13
CA ALA A 170 -20.75 0.53 1.44
C ALA A 170 -21.45 -0.70 0.80
N SER A 171 -20.70 -1.81 0.65
CA SER A 171 -21.18 -3.01 -0.01
C SER A 171 -22.10 -3.80 0.91
N LYS A 172 -23.24 -4.24 0.35
CA LYS A 172 -24.20 -5.10 1.07
C LYS A 172 -23.83 -6.58 1.00
N SER A 173 -22.96 -6.96 0.06
CA SER A 173 -22.60 -8.36 -0.16
C SER A 173 -21.58 -8.83 0.86
N LYS A 174 -21.96 -9.77 1.73
CA LYS A 174 -21.08 -10.34 2.76
C LYS A 174 -20.46 -11.68 2.35
N LYS A 175 -20.52 -12.05 1.07
CA LYS A 175 -20.05 -13.35 0.56
C LYS A 175 -18.58 -13.64 0.92
N LYS A 176 -17.70 -12.65 0.83
CA LYS A 176 -16.29 -12.82 1.24
C LYS A 176 -16.16 -13.19 2.73
N LEU A 177 -17.00 -12.62 3.60
CA LEU A 177 -16.99 -12.95 5.03
C LEU A 177 -17.38 -14.40 5.30
N ALA A 178 -18.31 -14.97 4.49
CA ALA A 178 -18.66 -16.38 4.57
C ALA A 178 -17.45 -17.29 4.34
N ILE A 179 -16.63 -16.97 3.33
CA ILE A 179 -15.42 -17.72 2.99
C ILE A 179 -14.45 -17.74 4.20
N TYR A 180 -14.18 -16.58 4.82
CA TYR A 180 -13.26 -16.54 5.96
C TYR A 180 -13.80 -17.24 7.20
N LYS A 181 -15.10 -17.12 7.49
CA LYS A 181 -15.73 -17.87 8.59
C LYS A 181 -15.66 -19.38 8.37
N TYR A 182 -15.85 -19.81 7.13
CA TYR A 182 -15.64 -21.21 6.77
C TYR A 182 -14.18 -21.65 6.97
N ARG A 183 -13.19 -20.85 6.56
CA ARG A 183 -11.77 -21.16 6.78
C ARG A 183 -11.42 -21.30 8.27
N LEU A 184 -11.90 -20.38 9.10
CA LEU A 184 -11.75 -20.48 10.55
C LEU A 184 -12.43 -21.73 11.13
N GLY A 185 -13.61 -22.08 10.61
CA GLY A 185 -14.31 -23.33 10.98
C GLY A 185 -13.52 -24.58 10.60
N ASP A 186 -12.91 -24.59 9.42
CA ASP A 186 -12.07 -25.69 8.93
C ASP A 186 -10.83 -25.91 9.81
N GLU A 187 -10.22 -24.83 10.33
CA GLU A 187 -9.12 -24.94 11.30
C GLU A 187 -9.53 -25.60 12.61
N LEU A 188 -10.73 -25.29 13.12
CA LEU A 188 -11.27 -25.92 14.32
C LEU A 188 -11.70 -27.37 14.06
N TYR A 189 -12.25 -27.63 12.88
CA TYR A 189 -12.60 -28.98 12.43
C TYR A 189 -11.37 -29.89 12.40
N LYS A 190 -10.26 -29.42 11.82
CA LYS A 190 -8.96 -30.14 11.82
C LYS A 190 -8.42 -30.43 13.22
N LYS A 191 -8.75 -29.58 14.20
CA LYS A 191 -8.44 -29.77 15.62
C LYS A 191 -9.45 -30.67 16.36
N ARG A 192 -10.43 -31.23 15.64
CA ARG A 192 -11.56 -32.02 16.18
C ARG A 192 -12.46 -31.23 17.15
N GLU A 193 -12.43 -29.91 17.09
CA GLU A 193 -13.31 -29.03 17.87
C GLU A 193 -14.66 -28.84 17.13
N TYR A 194 -15.34 -29.94 16.85
CA TYR A 194 -16.50 -30.00 15.94
C TYR A 194 -17.64 -29.05 16.32
N HIS A 195 -17.95 -28.94 17.62
CA HIS A 195 -18.98 -28.02 18.08
C HIS A 195 -18.67 -26.56 17.70
N LYS A 196 -17.43 -26.11 17.94
CA LYS A 196 -17.02 -24.73 17.62
C LYS A 196 -16.91 -24.53 16.11
N ALA A 197 -16.41 -25.52 15.37
CA ALA A 197 -16.39 -25.51 13.91
C ALA A 197 -17.79 -25.28 13.33
N ARG A 198 -18.80 -26.01 13.81
CA ARG A 198 -20.20 -25.84 13.40
C ARG A 198 -20.75 -24.44 13.68
N LEU A 199 -20.35 -23.78 14.76
CA LEU A 199 -20.76 -22.39 15.02
C LEU A 199 -20.25 -21.46 13.92
N LEU A 200 -18.98 -21.59 13.54
CA LEU A 200 -18.38 -20.80 12.47
C LEU A 200 -18.96 -21.11 11.09
N PHE A 201 -19.24 -22.38 10.79
CA PHE A 201 -19.93 -22.74 9.55
C PHE A 201 -21.35 -22.18 9.48
N LYS A 202 -22.09 -22.16 10.60
CA LYS A 202 -23.41 -21.50 10.66
C LYS A 202 -23.30 -19.99 10.47
N GLU A 203 -22.27 -19.34 11.01
CA GLU A 203 -22.00 -17.93 10.72
C GLU A 203 -21.71 -17.69 9.22
N ALA A 204 -20.97 -18.60 8.57
CA ALA A 204 -20.73 -18.52 7.13
C ALA A 204 -22.03 -18.59 6.32
N ILE A 205 -22.93 -19.51 6.67
CA ILE A 205 -24.29 -19.60 6.07
C ILE A 205 -25.10 -18.32 6.33
N GLY A 206 -24.95 -17.71 7.51
CA GLY A 206 -25.59 -16.43 7.84
C GLY A 206 -25.12 -15.27 6.95
N PHE A 207 -23.88 -15.31 6.46
CA PHE A 207 -23.35 -14.32 5.52
C PHE A 207 -23.70 -14.62 4.06
N ASP A 208 -23.74 -15.90 3.68
CA ASP A 208 -24.11 -16.36 2.35
C ASP A 208 -24.93 -17.66 2.44
N PRO A 209 -26.27 -17.58 2.39
CA PRO A 209 -27.14 -18.75 2.52
C PRO A 209 -26.96 -19.82 1.43
N VAL A 210 -26.32 -19.48 0.31
CA VAL A 210 -26.02 -20.44 -0.77
C VAL A 210 -24.59 -20.99 -0.72
N TYR A 211 -23.85 -20.72 0.36
CA TYR A 211 -22.47 -21.18 0.52
C TYR A 211 -22.40 -22.67 0.88
N VAL A 212 -22.52 -23.50 -0.15
CA VAL A 212 -22.51 -24.97 -0.10
C VAL A 212 -21.41 -25.59 0.79
N PRO A 213 -20.13 -25.13 0.75
CA PRO A 213 -19.08 -25.76 1.55
C PRO A 213 -19.36 -25.75 3.06
N ALA A 214 -20.06 -24.74 3.58
CA ALA A 214 -20.40 -24.70 5.00
C ALA A 214 -21.48 -25.73 5.38
N TYR A 215 -22.42 -26.02 4.48
CA TYR A 215 -23.43 -27.06 4.72
C TYR A 215 -22.81 -28.45 4.73
N LEU A 216 -21.95 -28.74 3.76
CA LEU A 216 -21.20 -30.00 3.70
C LEU A 216 -20.37 -30.19 4.97
N ALA A 217 -19.58 -29.18 5.35
CA ALA A 217 -18.71 -29.27 6.51
C ALA A 217 -19.48 -29.46 7.84
N ILE A 218 -20.68 -28.89 8.00
CA ILE A 218 -21.52 -29.18 9.17
C ILE A 218 -21.95 -30.65 9.16
N GLY A 219 -22.40 -31.18 8.02
CA GLY A 219 -22.75 -32.60 7.92
C GLY A 219 -21.56 -33.51 8.22
N ASP A 220 -20.38 -33.18 7.67
CA ASP A 220 -19.13 -33.91 7.90
C ASP A 220 -18.75 -33.90 9.39
N THR A 221 -18.89 -32.76 10.09
CA THR A 221 -18.65 -32.71 11.54
C THR A 221 -19.58 -33.61 12.35
N TYR A 222 -20.82 -33.84 11.90
CA TYR A 222 -21.73 -34.76 12.57
C TYR A 222 -21.39 -36.20 12.23
N GLY A 223 -20.99 -36.49 10.99
CA GLY A 223 -20.53 -37.80 10.56
C GLY A 223 -19.31 -38.26 11.37
N ASP A 224 -18.34 -37.37 11.59
CA ASP A 224 -17.14 -37.66 12.40
C ASP A 224 -17.43 -37.84 13.90
N GLU A 225 -18.55 -37.32 14.39
CA GLU A 225 -19.08 -37.57 15.74
C GLU A 225 -19.98 -38.82 15.78
N GLU A 226 -20.07 -39.60 14.69
CA GLU A 226 -20.94 -40.77 14.51
C GLU A 226 -22.44 -40.44 14.64
N ARG A 227 -22.82 -39.17 14.46
CA ARG A 227 -24.19 -38.67 14.50
C ARG A 227 -24.80 -38.64 13.10
N TYR A 228 -24.95 -39.82 12.50
CA TYR A 228 -25.31 -39.97 11.10
C TYR A 228 -26.69 -39.36 10.73
N GLU A 229 -27.68 -39.43 11.63
CA GLU A 229 -28.99 -38.82 11.39
C GLU A 229 -28.88 -37.29 11.23
N ASP A 230 -28.11 -36.64 12.10
CA ASP A 230 -27.87 -35.19 12.03
C ASP A 230 -27.08 -34.81 10.78
N ALA A 231 -26.11 -35.63 10.38
CA ALA A 231 -25.33 -35.43 9.16
C ALA A 231 -26.22 -35.45 7.92
N VAL A 232 -27.05 -36.50 7.77
CA VAL A 232 -28.00 -36.63 6.66
C VAL A 232 -29.01 -35.48 6.64
N ASN A 233 -29.51 -35.08 7.81
CA ASN A 233 -30.43 -33.94 7.93
C ASN A 233 -29.81 -32.63 7.44
N PHE A 234 -28.48 -32.45 7.58
CA PHE A 234 -27.81 -31.25 7.11
C PHE A 234 -27.45 -31.33 5.62
N TRP A 235 -26.97 -32.47 5.13
CA TRP A 235 -26.68 -32.65 3.71
C TRP A 235 -27.92 -32.54 2.83
N LYS A 236 -29.11 -32.92 3.33
CA LYS A 236 -30.40 -32.72 2.64
C LYS A 236 -30.83 -31.26 2.48
N LYS A 237 -30.17 -30.31 3.14
CA LYS A 237 -30.47 -28.87 3.04
C LYS A 237 -29.75 -28.18 1.89
N LEU A 238 -28.81 -28.87 1.23
CA LEU A 238 -28.24 -28.45 -0.06
C LEU A 238 -29.31 -28.52 -1.16
#